data_AF-A0A813W2T1-F1
#
_entry.id   AF-A0A813W2T1-F1
#
_cell.length_a   1.000
_cell.length_b   1.000
_cell.length_c   1.000
_cell.angle_alpha   90.00
_cell.angle_beta   90.00
_cell.angle_gamma   90.00
#
_symmetry.space_group_name_H-M   'P 1'
#
loop_
_entity.id
_entity.type
_entity.pdbx_description
1 polymer ?
#
loop_
_entity_poly.entity_id
_entity_poly.type
_entity_poly.pdbx_seq_one_letter_code
_entity_poly.pdbx_strand_id
1 'polypeptide(L)'
;YEVEGLEHIPTKGPVLIVFYHGALPIDFYYLFAKVWLYRNRRVHVVADKFVFKIPGLGTLLEALKIEPATFGICKSTLEEGHVLAISPGGVREALFGDHNYHLIWKERRGFAKIAIESKTTIIPMFTKNCREAVRALTFGRRLLRYIYEKTRLPIVPIYGMFPVKMITYLGEPIPYDPNVTTEILASQVKKEIEKLIEIHQRRPGSITQAILDRFNCFLMKRMKRKNE
;
A
#
# COMPACT_ATOMS: atom_id res chain seq x y z
N TYR A 1 -14.29 2.16 6.71
CA TYR A 1 -13.28 1.72 5.73
C TYR A 1 -13.91 0.65 4.87
N GLU A 2 -13.62 0.61 3.57
CA GLU A 2 -14.18 -0.35 2.61
C GLU A 2 -13.05 -0.92 1.75
N VAL A 3 -13.24 -2.15 1.28
CA VAL A 3 -12.31 -2.83 0.37
C VAL A 3 -13.14 -3.33 -0.81
N GLU A 4 -12.75 -2.93 -2.01
CA GLU A 4 -13.27 -3.43 -3.29
C GLU A 4 -12.21 -4.34 -3.92
N GLY A 5 -12.65 -5.45 -4.55
CA GLY A 5 -11.74 -6.46 -5.10
C GLY A 5 -11.17 -7.43 -4.05
N LEU A 6 -11.80 -7.58 -2.87
CA LEU A 6 -11.34 -8.54 -1.85
C LEU A 6 -11.39 -9.98 -2.38
N GLU A 7 -12.31 -10.23 -3.31
CA GLU A 7 -12.47 -11.42 -4.12
C GLU A 7 -11.26 -11.78 -4.99
N HIS A 8 -10.39 -10.81 -5.29
CA HIS A 8 -9.17 -11.03 -6.06
C HIS A 8 -8.09 -11.75 -5.27
N ILE A 9 -8.13 -11.74 -3.93
CA ILE A 9 -7.17 -12.48 -3.09
C ILE A 9 -7.58 -13.95 -3.03
N PRO A 10 -6.86 -14.89 -3.68
CA PRO A 10 -7.21 -16.31 -3.64
C PRO A 10 -7.21 -16.84 -2.20
N THR A 11 -8.00 -17.89 -1.93
CA THR A 11 -8.08 -18.50 -0.58
C THR A 11 -6.84 -19.32 -0.23
N LYS A 12 -6.03 -19.72 -1.22
CA LYS A 12 -4.79 -20.49 -1.06
C LYS A 12 -3.71 -19.99 -2.02
N GLY A 13 -2.46 -20.36 -1.74
CA GLY A 13 -1.31 -20.07 -2.61
C GLY A 13 -0.72 -18.67 -2.42
N PRO A 14 0.52 -18.46 -2.89
CA PRO A 14 1.25 -17.21 -2.70
C PRO A 14 0.55 -16.01 -3.34
N VAL A 15 0.48 -14.91 -2.62
CA VAL A 15 -0.04 -13.64 -3.13
C VAL A 15 0.89 -12.50 -2.72
N LEU A 16 1.29 -11.70 -3.70
CA LEU A 16 2.05 -10.48 -3.48
C LEU A 16 1.16 -9.27 -3.76
N ILE A 17 0.72 -8.59 -2.70
CA ILE A 17 0.04 -7.30 -2.83
C ILE A 17 1.10 -6.21 -3.03
N VAL A 18 1.07 -5.53 -4.18
CA VAL A 18 1.97 -4.40 -4.46
C VAL A 18 1.16 -3.13 -4.36
N PHE A 19 1.58 -2.20 -3.48
CA PHE A 19 0.72 -1.09 -3.10
C PHE A 19 1.41 0.28 -3.11
N TYR A 20 0.57 1.31 -3.29
CA TYR A 20 0.93 2.71 -3.13
C TYR A 20 1.18 3.07 -1.66
N HIS A 21 2.34 3.63 -1.31
CA HIS A 21 2.62 4.05 0.07
C HIS A 21 1.99 5.41 0.42
N GLY A 22 1.03 5.43 1.35
CA GLY A 22 0.59 6.67 2.02
C GLY A 22 1.66 7.23 2.97
N ALA A 23 1.46 8.41 3.57
CA ALA A 23 2.46 8.94 4.52
C ALA A 23 2.62 8.04 5.76
N LEU A 24 1.51 7.46 6.21
CA LEU A 24 1.46 6.42 7.23
C LEU A 24 0.45 5.34 6.76
N PRO A 25 0.81 4.05 6.77
CA PRO A 25 -0.02 2.99 6.19
C PRO A 25 -1.16 2.56 7.13
N ILE A 26 -2.00 3.50 7.57
CA ILE A 26 -3.14 3.23 8.46
C ILE A 26 -4.16 2.31 7.78
N ASP A 27 -4.30 2.46 6.47
CA ASP A 27 -5.17 1.64 5.63
C ASP A 27 -4.83 0.14 5.72
N PHE A 28 -3.56 -0.21 5.91
CA PHE A 28 -3.14 -1.61 6.03
C PHE A 28 -3.72 -2.32 7.24
N TYR A 29 -3.88 -1.64 8.39
CA TYR A 29 -4.51 -2.26 9.57
C TYR A 29 -5.94 -2.71 9.27
N TYR A 30 -6.69 -1.90 8.52
CA TYR A 30 -8.05 -2.25 8.15
C TYR A 30 -8.09 -3.32 7.05
N LEU A 31 -7.14 -3.29 6.10
CA LEU A 31 -7.01 -4.35 5.10
C LEU A 31 -6.71 -5.69 5.76
N PHE A 32 -5.78 -5.76 6.72
CA PHE A 32 -5.47 -6.99 7.45
C PHE A 32 -6.71 -7.58 8.11
N ALA A 33 -7.47 -6.76 8.83
CA ALA A 33 -8.70 -7.21 9.48
C ALA A 33 -9.69 -7.76 8.45
N LYS A 34 -9.86 -7.10 7.30
CA LYS A 34 -10.76 -7.57 6.23
C LYS A 34 -10.27 -8.86 5.57
N VAL A 35 -8.98 -8.98 5.25
CA VAL A 35 -8.44 -10.20 4.65
C VAL A 35 -8.54 -11.37 5.64
N TRP A 36 -8.26 -11.14 6.92
CA TRP A 36 -8.39 -12.17 7.93
C TRP A 36 -9.85 -12.60 8.13
N LEU A 37 -10.77 -11.66 8.33
CA LEU A 37 -12.18 -11.99 8.60
C LEU A 37 -12.91 -12.63 7.42
N TYR A 38 -12.62 -12.22 6.18
CA TYR A 38 -13.41 -12.61 5.01
C TYR A 38 -12.69 -13.59 4.07
N ARG A 39 -11.36 -13.68 4.12
CA ARG A 39 -10.59 -14.65 3.31
C ARG A 39 -9.92 -15.71 4.17
N ASN A 40 -9.95 -15.59 5.49
CA ASN A 40 -9.24 -16.46 6.43
C ASN A 40 -7.74 -16.58 6.11
N ARG A 41 -7.13 -15.46 5.69
CA ARG A 41 -5.69 -15.39 5.39
C ARG A 41 -5.02 -14.32 6.23
N ARG A 42 -3.79 -14.60 6.65
CA ARG A 42 -2.91 -13.60 7.27
C ARG A 42 -2.11 -12.88 6.19
N VAL A 43 -1.98 -11.57 6.36
CA VAL A 43 -1.16 -10.72 5.51
C VAL A 43 0.11 -10.39 6.27
N HIS A 44 1.25 -10.71 5.67
CA HIS A 44 2.58 -10.31 6.11
C HIS A 44 2.92 -9.00 5.43
N VAL A 45 3.62 -8.11 6.12
CA VAL A 45 4.08 -6.84 5.54
C VAL A 45 5.54 -6.65 5.84
N VAL A 46 6.24 -6.06 4.89
CA VAL A 46 7.64 -5.73 5.09
C VAL A 46 7.84 -4.25 5.33
N ALA A 47 8.66 -3.95 6.32
CA ALA A 47 9.03 -2.59 6.68
C ALA A 47 10.53 -2.38 6.56
N ASP A 48 10.92 -1.11 6.43
CA ASP A 48 12.34 -0.72 6.45
C ASP A 48 12.94 -1.01 7.84
N LYS A 49 14.22 -1.38 7.87
CA LYS A 49 14.95 -1.79 9.08
C LYS A 49 14.89 -0.74 10.19
N PHE A 50 14.75 0.55 9.86
CA PHE A 50 14.66 1.60 10.89
C PHE A 50 13.41 1.46 11.77
N VAL A 51 12.31 0.91 11.26
CA VAL A 51 11.04 0.77 12.00
C VAL A 51 11.22 -0.12 13.23
N PHE A 52 12.07 -1.14 13.12
CA PHE A 52 12.42 -2.07 14.20
C PHE A 52 13.36 -1.47 15.24
N LYS A 53 13.94 -0.29 14.98
CA LYS A 53 14.77 0.45 15.94
C LYS A 53 13.96 1.42 16.80
N ILE A 54 12.66 1.57 16.53
CA ILE A 54 11.78 2.48 17.28
C ILE A 54 11.36 1.78 18.59
N PRO A 55 11.72 2.34 19.77
CA PRO A 55 11.32 1.76 21.05
C PRO A 55 9.80 1.68 21.19
N GLY A 56 9.30 0.59 21.76
CA GLY A 56 7.87 0.38 22.03
C GLY A 56 7.04 -0.16 20.86
N LEU A 57 7.61 -0.26 19.65
CA LEU A 57 6.86 -0.75 18.48
C LEU A 57 6.95 -2.27 18.28
N GLY A 58 7.92 -2.95 18.90
CA GLY A 58 8.22 -4.38 18.65
C GLY A 58 7.00 -5.31 18.76
N THR A 59 6.26 -5.25 19.87
CA THR A 59 5.06 -6.07 20.08
C THR A 59 3.97 -5.80 19.04
N LEU A 60 3.80 -4.55 18.61
CA LEU A 60 2.83 -4.20 17.58
C LEU A 60 3.24 -4.75 16.21
N LEU A 61 4.54 -4.64 15.86
CA LEU A 61 5.06 -5.18 14.60
C LEU A 61 4.88 -6.70 14.54
N GLU A 62 5.17 -7.39 15.64
CA GLU A 62 5.02 -8.84 15.74
C GLU A 62 3.56 -9.29 15.61
N ALA A 63 2.64 -8.62 16.32
CA ALA A 63 1.20 -8.90 16.26
C ALA A 63 0.64 -8.74 14.85
N LEU A 64 1.21 -7.82 14.06
CA LEU A 64 0.80 -7.52 12.69
C LEU A 64 1.62 -8.24 11.63
N LYS A 65 2.53 -9.16 12.01
CA LYS A 65 3.44 -9.87 11.10
C LYS A 65 4.19 -8.89 10.17
N ILE A 66 4.70 -7.82 10.76
CA ILE A 66 5.56 -6.87 10.08
C ILE A 66 7.01 -7.31 10.23
N GLU A 67 7.65 -7.63 9.11
CA GLU A 67 8.99 -8.21 9.06
C GLU A 67 9.99 -7.29 8.33
N PRO A 68 11.31 -7.43 8.57
CA PRO A 68 12.30 -6.65 7.84
C PRO A 68 12.24 -6.94 6.33
N ALA A 69 12.26 -5.89 5.51
CA ALA A 69 12.27 -5.99 4.05
C ALA A 69 13.59 -6.59 3.52
N THR A 70 13.73 -7.91 3.58
CA THR A 70 14.84 -8.67 3.02
C THR A 70 14.34 -9.66 1.98
N PHE A 71 15.17 -9.94 0.97
CA PHE A 71 14.81 -10.86 -0.11
C PHE A 71 14.46 -12.25 0.43
N GLY A 72 15.26 -12.78 1.37
CA GLY A 72 15.06 -14.11 1.95
C GLY A 72 13.71 -14.25 2.66
N ILE A 73 13.37 -13.29 3.53
CA ILE A 73 12.08 -13.28 4.25
C ILE A 73 10.92 -13.19 3.25
N CYS A 74 10.96 -12.24 2.32
CA CYS A 74 9.89 -12.09 1.34
C CYS A 74 9.66 -13.37 0.52
N LYS A 75 10.76 -14.03 0.11
CA LYS A 75 10.70 -15.28 -0.65
C LYS A 75 10.13 -16.42 0.19
N SER A 76 10.64 -16.64 1.40
CA SER A 76 10.16 -17.73 2.27
C SER A 76 8.68 -17.56 2.62
N THR A 77 8.24 -16.34 2.96
CA THR A 77 6.82 -16.05 3.24
C THR A 77 5.91 -16.41 2.06
N LEU A 78 6.36 -16.12 0.83
CA LEU A 78 5.59 -16.47 -0.38
C LEU A 78 5.66 -17.97 -0.67
N GLU A 79 6.82 -18.61 -0.55
CA GLU A 79 6.96 -20.06 -0.75
C GLU A 79 6.11 -20.88 0.24
N GLU A 80 5.91 -20.36 1.46
CA GLU A 80 4.97 -20.90 2.46
C GLU A 80 3.48 -20.69 2.10
N GLY A 81 3.19 -19.96 1.03
CA GLY A 81 1.85 -19.71 0.53
C GLY A 81 1.10 -18.60 1.28
N HIS A 82 1.80 -17.69 1.95
CA HIS A 82 1.18 -16.55 2.63
C HIS A 82 0.86 -15.39 1.67
N VAL A 83 0.09 -14.42 2.18
CA VAL A 83 -0.10 -13.13 1.50
C VAL A 83 0.97 -12.20 2.01
N LEU A 84 1.78 -11.63 1.11
CA LEU A 84 2.80 -10.64 1.43
C LEU A 84 2.40 -9.30 0.80
N ALA A 85 2.54 -8.19 1.53
CA ALA A 85 2.36 -6.86 0.98
C ALA A 85 3.67 -6.07 0.96
N ILE A 86 3.98 -5.48 -0.20
CA ILE A 86 5.19 -4.69 -0.43
C ILE A 86 4.81 -3.36 -1.09
N SER A 87 5.35 -2.26 -0.58
CA SER A 87 5.38 -1.00 -1.31
C SER A 87 6.78 -0.77 -1.89
N PRO A 88 6.95 -0.78 -3.23
CA PRO A 88 8.26 -0.58 -3.84
C PRO A 88 8.84 0.82 -3.56
N GLY A 89 7.97 1.83 -3.48
CA GLY A 89 8.34 3.20 -3.13
C GLY A 89 8.85 3.34 -1.69
N GLY A 90 8.34 2.51 -0.78
CA GLY A 90 8.75 2.44 0.62
C GLY A 90 8.72 3.81 1.31
N VAL A 91 9.65 4.00 2.26
CA VAL A 91 9.77 5.24 3.05
C VAL A 91 9.91 6.49 2.17
N ARG A 92 10.60 6.39 1.03
CA ARG A 92 10.78 7.52 0.12
C ARG A 92 9.42 7.98 -0.44
N GLU A 93 8.60 7.05 -0.90
CA GLU A 93 7.26 7.36 -1.38
C GLU A 93 6.37 7.85 -0.24
N ALA A 94 6.44 7.23 0.93
CA ALA A 94 5.70 7.66 2.13
C ALA A 94 5.91 9.16 2.42
N LEU A 95 7.18 9.56 2.57
CA LEU A 95 7.57 10.90 2.98
C LEU A 95 7.46 11.94 1.86
N PHE A 96 7.65 11.53 0.61
CA PHE A 96 7.83 12.46 -0.49
C PHE A 96 6.85 12.32 -1.64
N GLY A 97 5.76 11.56 -1.53
CA GLY A 97 4.68 11.67 -2.50
C GLY A 97 3.92 12.99 -2.38
N ASP A 98 3.27 13.37 -3.47
CA ASP A 98 2.57 14.64 -3.60
C ASP A 98 1.04 14.44 -3.62
N HIS A 99 0.32 15.54 -3.85
CA HIS A 99 -1.13 15.57 -3.94
C HIS A 99 -1.66 14.92 -5.23
N ASN A 100 -0.78 14.63 -6.20
CA ASN A 100 -1.16 14.01 -7.47
C ASN A 100 -0.90 12.49 -7.47
N TYR A 101 -0.46 11.93 -6.33
CA TYR A 101 -0.29 10.50 -6.15
C TYR A 101 0.71 9.86 -7.12
N HIS A 102 1.74 10.61 -7.55
CA HIS A 102 2.80 10.03 -8.38
C HIS A 102 3.56 8.93 -7.62
N LEU A 103 3.83 7.81 -8.30
CA LEU A 103 4.64 6.71 -7.79
C LEU A 103 6.13 7.07 -7.78
N ILE A 104 6.82 6.79 -6.68
CA ILE A 104 8.23 7.15 -6.46
C ILE A 104 9.07 5.89 -6.23
N TRP A 105 9.06 4.98 -7.21
CA TRP A 105 9.76 3.70 -7.10
C TRP A 105 11.25 3.78 -7.50
N LYS A 106 11.65 4.77 -8.30
CA LYS A 106 12.95 4.83 -9.00
C LYS A 106 13.20 3.50 -9.74
N GLU A 107 14.34 2.86 -9.51
CA GLU A 107 14.75 1.59 -10.13
C GLU A 107 14.43 0.37 -9.24
N ARG A 108 13.60 0.52 -8.20
CA ARG A 108 13.31 -0.59 -7.28
C ARG A 108 12.37 -1.60 -7.94
N ARG A 109 12.94 -2.72 -8.38
CA ARG A 109 12.24 -3.85 -9.01
C ARG A 109 12.35 -5.15 -8.22
N GLY A 110 12.89 -5.10 -7.00
CA GLY A 110 13.14 -6.29 -6.18
C GLY A 110 11.89 -7.13 -5.90
N PHE A 111 10.72 -6.49 -5.77
CA PHE A 111 9.44 -7.19 -5.59
C PHE A 111 9.09 -8.06 -6.80
N ALA A 112 9.39 -7.61 -8.03
CA ALA A 112 9.12 -8.36 -9.24
C ALA A 112 10.02 -9.60 -9.34
N LYS A 113 11.30 -9.46 -8.96
CA LYS A 113 12.22 -10.60 -8.85
C LYS A 113 11.71 -11.64 -7.85
N ILE A 114 11.29 -11.20 -6.66
CA ILE A 114 10.72 -12.09 -5.63
C ILE A 114 9.47 -12.81 -6.17
N ALA A 115 8.57 -12.09 -6.85
CA ALA A 115 7.34 -12.66 -7.39
C ALA A 115 7.62 -13.74 -8.45
N ILE A 116 8.59 -13.51 -9.34
CA ILE A 116 8.99 -14.47 -10.38
C ILE A 116 9.61 -15.72 -9.74
N GLU A 117 10.56 -15.55 -8.81
CA GLU A 117 11.21 -16.70 -8.14
C GLU A 117 10.24 -17.51 -7.30
N SER A 118 9.26 -16.85 -6.67
CA SER A 118 8.27 -17.49 -5.79
C SER A 118 6.98 -17.88 -6.53
N LYS A 119 6.96 -17.80 -7.88
CA LYS A 119 5.81 -18.12 -8.75
C LYS A 119 4.48 -17.54 -8.25
N THR A 120 4.52 -16.28 -7.85
CA THR A 120 3.48 -15.63 -7.06
C THR A 120 2.53 -14.80 -7.93
N THR A 121 1.24 -14.83 -7.59
CA THR A 121 0.25 -13.91 -8.18
C THR A 121 0.40 -12.52 -7.56
N ILE A 122 0.51 -11.49 -8.39
CA ILE A 122 0.58 -10.10 -7.92
C ILE A 122 -0.82 -9.47 -7.93
N ILE A 123 -1.17 -8.75 -6.87
CA ILE A 123 -2.39 -7.94 -6.82
C ILE A 123 -1.99 -6.47 -6.66
N PRO A 124 -2.20 -5.61 -7.67
CA PRO A 124 -1.98 -4.18 -7.53
C PRO A 124 -3.01 -3.58 -6.58
N MET A 125 -2.57 -2.69 -5.68
CA MET A 125 -3.42 -2.10 -4.66
C MET A 125 -3.25 -0.59 -4.57
N PHE A 126 -4.38 0.10 -4.45
CA PHE A 126 -4.42 1.52 -4.15
C PHE A 126 -5.47 1.83 -3.08
N THR A 127 -5.16 2.72 -2.14
CA THR A 127 -6.12 3.23 -1.17
C THR A 127 -6.43 4.70 -1.43
N LYS A 128 -7.69 4.98 -1.78
CA LYS A 128 -8.20 6.34 -1.96
C LYS A 128 -8.05 7.15 -0.66
N ASN A 129 -7.66 8.40 -0.83
CA ASN A 129 -7.50 9.40 0.23
C ASN A 129 -6.44 9.04 1.29
N CYS A 130 -5.55 8.07 1.05
CA CYS A 130 -4.55 7.67 2.05
C CYS A 130 -3.56 8.80 2.40
N ARG A 131 -3.29 9.72 1.46
CA ARG A 131 -2.48 10.92 1.73
C ARG A 131 -3.26 12.07 2.34
N GLU A 132 -4.58 12.09 2.21
CA GLU A 132 -5.42 13.06 2.88
C GLU A 132 -5.70 12.64 4.33
N ALA A 133 -5.65 11.34 4.64
CA ALA A 133 -5.73 10.84 6.01
C ALA A 133 -4.52 11.30 6.84
N VAL A 134 -3.31 11.12 6.29
CA VAL A 134 -2.05 11.54 6.92
C VAL A 134 -1.16 12.20 5.87
N ARG A 135 -0.63 13.37 6.20
CA ARG A 135 0.24 14.17 5.34
C ARG A 135 1.67 14.18 5.86
N ALA A 136 2.61 14.14 4.94
CA ALA A 136 3.99 14.56 5.22
C ALA A 136 4.11 16.07 5.01
N LEU A 137 4.89 16.73 5.87
CA LEU A 137 5.13 18.17 5.78
C LEU A 137 5.80 18.54 4.45
N THR A 138 5.26 19.55 3.77
CA THR A 138 5.76 20.01 2.46
C THR A 138 6.76 21.17 2.59
N PHE A 139 6.78 21.87 3.72
CA PHE A 139 7.75 22.93 3.99
C PHE A 139 9.17 22.34 4.09
N GLY A 140 10.14 22.97 3.43
CA GLY A 140 11.54 22.49 3.41
C GLY A 140 11.75 21.17 2.65
N ARG A 141 10.77 20.70 1.87
CA ARG A 141 10.80 19.37 1.21
C ARG A 141 12.06 19.11 0.37
N ARG A 142 12.65 20.13 -0.27
CA ARG A 142 13.90 19.97 -1.04
C ARG A 142 15.08 19.64 -0.11
N LEU A 143 15.23 20.38 0.99
CA LEU A 143 16.26 20.15 1.99
C LEU A 143 16.07 18.80 2.70
N LEU A 144 14.85 18.51 3.15
CA LEU A 144 14.53 17.24 3.82
C LEU A 144 14.75 16.04 2.88
N ARG A 145 14.42 16.17 1.60
CA ARG A 145 14.72 15.14 0.59
C ARG A 145 16.22 14.95 0.42
N TYR A 146 16.98 16.04 0.31
CA TYR A 146 18.45 15.97 0.23
C TYR A 146 19.05 15.24 1.44
N ILE A 147 18.62 15.59 2.65
CA ILE A 147 19.08 14.93 3.88
C ILE A 147 18.69 13.45 3.86
N TYR A 148 17.44 13.12 3.55
CA TYR A 148 16.97 11.74 3.48
C TYR A 148 17.75 10.90 2.46
N GLU A 149 18.06 11.42 1.28
CA GLU A 149 18.81 10.67 0.27
C GLU A 149 20.24 10.38 0.72
N LYS A 150 20.84 11.25 1.56
CA LYS A 150 22.19 11.09 2.11
C LYS A 150 22.24 10.21 3.36
N THR A 151 21.29 10.36 4.28
CA THR A 151 21.33 9.72 5.61
C THR A 151 20.36 8.55 5.78
N ARG A 152 19.33 8.47 4.91
CA ARG A 152 18.18 7.55 5.02
C ARG A 152 17.37 7.71 6.31
N LEU A 153 17.54 8.82 7.03
CA LEU A 153 16.78 9.12 8.23
C LEU A 153 15.41 9.72 7.87
N PRO A 154 14.29 9.16 8.36
CA PRO A 154 12.95 9.63 8.07
C PRO A 154 12.56 10.82 8.97
N ILE A 155 13.22 11.96 8.78
CA ILE A 155 13.04 13.16 9.60
C ILE A 155 11.88 14.07 9.15
N VAL A 156 11.09 13.64 8.16
CA VAL A 156 9.99 14.46 7.64
C VAL A 156 8.81 14.37 8.62
N PRO A 157 8.39 15.48 9.24
CA PRO A 157 7.25 15.45 10.15
C PRO A 157 5.99 15.02 9.40
N ILE A 158 5.22 14.13 10.03
CA ILE A 158 3.90 13.73 9.56
C ILE A 158 2.83 14.30 10.48
N TYR A 159 1.70 14.70 9.91
CA TYR A 159 0.56 15.24 10.64
C TYR A 159 -0.75 14.76 10.03
N GLY A 160 -1.85 14.89 10.76
CA GLY A 160 -3.18 14.53 10.29
C GLY A 160 -3.82 13.49 11.20
N MET A 161 -4.16 12.33 10.63
CA MET A 161 -5.21 11.42 11.10
C MET A 161 -6.61 11.99 10.89
N PHE A 162 -6.79 12.73 9.80
CA PHE A 162 -8.07 13.30 9.43
C PHE A 162 -9.09 12.19 9.16
N PRO A 163 -10.36 12.35 9.58
CA PRO A 163 -11.40 11.36 9.39
C PRO A 163 -11.89 11.41 7.93
N VAL A 164 -11.04 11.08 6.98
CA VAL A 164 -11.39 11.00 5.55
C VAL A 164 -12.01 9.66 5.21
N LYS A 165 -12.74 9.60 4.08
CA LYS A 165 -13.22 8.32 3.56
C LYS A 165 -12.08 7.59 2.86
N MET A 166 -11.60 6.50 3.46
CA MET A 166 -10.68 5.57 2.81
C MET A 166 -11.43 4.37 2.23
N ILE A 167 -11.12 4.06 0.97
CA ILE A 167 -11.56 2.86 0.25
C ILE A 167 -10.32 2.27 -0.40
N THR A 168 -10.05 1.00 -0.13
CA THR A 168 -8.95 0.26 -0.76
C THR A 168 -9.49 -0.50 -1.96
N TYR A 169 -8.80 -0.37 -3.08
CA TYR A 169 -9.09 -1.04 -4.33
C TYR A 169 -7.97 -2.05 -4.59
N LEU A 170 -8.36 -3.32 -4.68
CA LEU A 170 -7.50 -4.41 -5.12
C LEU A 170 -7.81 -4.64 -6.60
N GLY A 171 -6.85 -4.34 -7.46
CA GLY A 171 -7.01 -4.54 -8.91
C GLY A 171 -6.99 -6.01 -9.30
N GLU A 172 -7.15 -6.25 -10.60
CA GLU A 172 -7.15 -7.61 -11.16
C GLU A 172 -5.84 -8.36 -10.84
N PRO A 173 -5.92 -9.65 -10.48
CA PRO A 173 -4.73 -10.47 -10.28
C PRO A 173 -3.87 -10.55 -11.55
N ILE A 174 -2.57 -10.28 -11.40
CA ILE A 174 -1.56 -10.52 -12.42
C ILE A 174 -0.96 -11.90 -12.13
N PRO A 175 -1.33 -12.95 -12.89
CA PRO A 175 -0.83 -14.30 -12.65
C PRO A 175 0.68 -14.38 -12.95
N TYR A 176 1.31 -15.41 -12.41
CA TYR A 176 2.70 -15.72 -12.72
C TYR A 176 2.86 -16.07 -14.20
N ASP A 177 3.84 -15.45 -14.85
CA ASP A 177 4.28 -15.76 -16.20
C ASP A 177 5.78 -16.14 -16.16
N PRO A 178 6.17 -17.35 -16.59
CA PRO A 178 7.58 -17.76 -16.60
C PRO A 178 8.45 -16.98 -17.60
N ASN A 179 7.85 -16.32 -18.60
CA ASN A 179 8.58 -15.65 -19.68
C ASN A 179 8.78 -14.14 -19.42
N VAL A 180 8.15 -13.59 -18.37
CA VAL A 180 8.22 -12.16 -18.08
C VAL A 180 9.54 -11.80 -17.40
N THR A 181 10.16 -10.70 -17.83
CA THR A 181 11.33 -10.14 -17.15
C THR A 181 10.93 -9.30 -15.94
N THR A 182 11.86 -9.09 -15.02
CA THR A 182 11.60 -8.28 -13.81
C THR A 182 11.21 -6.84 -14.15
N GLU A 183 11.77 -6.30 -15.23
CA GLU A 183 11.53 -4.97 -15.77
C GLU A 183 10.11 -4.82 -16.30
N ILE A 184 9.69 -5.77 -17.14
CA ILE A 184 8.37 -5.78 -17.77
C ILE A 184 7.31 -5.94 -16.68
N LEU A 185 7.49 -6.90 -15.77
CA LEU A 185 6.56 -7.13 -14.68
C LEU A 185 6.45 -5.91 -13.76
N ALA A 186 7.58 -5.31 -13.37
CA ALA A 186 7.55 -4.11 -12.53
C ALA A 186 6.85 -2.93 -13.22
N SER A 187 7.06 -2.76 -14.53
CA SER A 187 6.40 -1.73 -15.34
C SER A 187 4.90 -1.97 -15.46
N GLN A 188 4.47 -3.22 -15.70
CA GLN A 188 3.07 -3.60 -15.76
C GLN A 188 2.36 -3.33 -14.43
N VAL A 189 2.91 -3.79 -13.31
CA VAL A 189 2.32 -3.56 -11.99
C VAL A 189 2.24 -2.07 -11.66
N LYS A 190 3.26 -1.30 -12.04
CA LYS A 190 3.25 0.16 -11.89
C LYS A 190 2.08 0.79 -12.65
N LYS A 191 1.90 0.40 -13.91
CA LYS A 191 0.82 0.90 -14.78
C LYS A 191 -0.56 0.55 -14.22
N GLU A 192 -0.76 -0.65 -13.70
CA GLU A 192 -2.04 -1.04 -13.08
C GLU A 192 -2.34 -0.23 -11.81
N ILE A 193 -1.34 0.07 -10.98
CA ILE A 193 -1.53 0.95 -9.81
C ILE A 193 -1.83 2.39 -10.24
N GLU A 194 -1.14 2.91 -11.27
CA GLU A 194 -1.42 4.24 -11.82
C GLU A 194 -2.86 4.32 -12.37
N LYS A 195 -3.34 3.26 -13.03
CA LYS A 195 -4.73 3.14 -13.48
C LYS A 195 -5.71 3.14 -12.32
N LEU A 196 -5.45 2.40 -11.24
CA LEU A 196 -6.30 2.43 -10.04
C LEU A 196 -6.35 3.85 -9.42
N ILE A 197 -5.22 4.54 -9.37
CA ILE A 197 -5.15 5.93 -8.89
C ILE A 197 -5.98 6.85 -9.80
N GLU A 198 -5.85 6.73 -11.11
CA GLU A 198 -6.57 7.54 -12.08
C GLU A 198 -8.08 7.38 -11.98
N ILE A 199 -8.57 6.14 -11.82
CA ILE A 199 -10.00 5.83 -11.72
C ILE A 199 -10.58 6.29 -10.39
N HIS A 200 -9.87 6.08 -9.27
CA HIS A 200 -10.46 6.18 -7.94
C HIS A 200 -10.06 7.42 -7.14
N GLN A 201 -9.03 8.16 -7.55
CA GLN A 201 -8.51 9.31 -6.80
C GLN A 201 -8.76 10.64 -7.51
N ARG A 202 -9.32 11.60 -6.77
CA ARG A 202 -9.36 12.99 -7.20
C ARG A 202 -7.95 13.59 -7.08
N ARG A 203 -7.46 14.19 -8.17
CA ARG A 203 -6.13 14.82 -8.26
C ARG A 203 -6.27 16.29 -8.69
N PRO A 204 -5.60 17.25 -8.01
CA PRO A 204 -4.86 17.05 -6.77
C PRO A 204 -5.80 16.68 -5.62
N GLY A 205 -5.32 15.83 -4.71
CA GLY A 205 -6.05 15.40 -3.52
C GLY A 205 -6.30 16.57 -2.55
N SER A 206 -7.48 16.59 -1.94
CA SER A 206 -7.92 17.66 -1.04
C SER A 206 -8.53 17.06 0.23
N ILE A 207 -8.04 17.50 1.40
CA ILE A 207 -8.48 16.99 2.71
C ILE A 207 -9.96 17.30 2.92
N THR A 208 -10.40 18.52 2.59
CA THR A 208 -11.80 18.94 2.77
C THR A 208 -12.73 18.06 1.94
N GLN A 209 -12.40 17.82 0.68
CA GLN A 209 -13.17 16.96 -0.21
C GLN A 209 -13.14 15.49 0.25
N ALA A 210 -11.99 15.00 0.73
CA ALA A 210 -11.85 13.65 1.25
C ALA A 210 -12.65 13.41 2.56
N ILE A 211 -12.87 14.46 3.36
CA ILE A 211 -13.80 14.43 4.50
C ILE A 211 -15.25 14.40 3.99
N LEU A 212 -15.61 15.26 3.01
CA LEU A 212 -16.95 15.31 2.42
C LEU A 212 -17.37 13.98 1.79
N ASP A 213 -16.43 13.24 1.20
CA ASP A 213 -16.66 11.88 0.66
C ASP A 213 -17.32 10.94 1.68
N ARG A 214 -17.13 11.14 2.99
CA ARG A 214 -17.79 10.33 4.03
C ARG A 214 -19.30 10.49 4.00
N PHE A 215 -19.78 11.71 3.81
CA PHE A 215 -21.21 12.02 3.82
C PHE A 215 -21.87 11.60 2.51
N ASN A 216 -21.20 11.81 1.38
CA ASN A 216 -21.71 11.39 0.08
C ASN A 216 -21.87 9.86 -0.01
N CYS A 217 -20.89 9.08 0.48
CA CYS A 217 -21.04 7.62 0.58
C CYS A 217 -22.21 7.21 1.49
N PHE A 218 -22.42 7.92 2.60
CA PHE A 218 -23.53 7.62 3.51
C PHE A 218 -24.89 7.88 2.85
N LEU A 219 -25.04 9.01 2.16
CA LEU A 219 -26.26 9.39 1.45
C LEU A 219 -26.58 8.39 0.33
N MET A 220 -25.60 8.01 -0.50
CA MET A 220 -25.79 6.99 -1.54
C MET A 220 -26.23 5.64 -0.98
N LYS A 221 -25.62 5.17 0.13
CA LYS A 221 -26.01 3.90 0.79
C LYS A 221 -27.39 3.97 1.44
N ARG A 222 -27.84 5.14 1.86
CA ARG A 222 -29.18 5.35 2.40
C ARG A 222 -30.23 5.36 1.30
N MET A 223 -29.90 5.90 0.12
CA MET A 223 -30.79 5.87 -1.05
C MET A 223 -30.94 4.45 -1.61
N LYS A 224 -29.85 3.67 -1.75
CA LYS A 224 -29.94 2.26 -2.20
C LYS A 224 -30.84 1.42 -1.29
N ARG A 225 -30.69 1.51 0.03
CA ARG A 225 -31.53 0.80 1.02
C ARG A 225 -32.99 1.24 1.09
N LYS A 226 -33.35 2.38 0.48
CA LYS A 226 -34.76 2.81 0.36
C LYS A 226 -35.44 2.28 -0.90
N ASN A 227 -34.65 1.80 -1.87
CA ASN A 227 -35.11 1.30 -3.15
C ASN A 227 -35.02 -0.24 -3.24
N GLU A 228 -34.62 -0.90 -2.15
CA GLU A 228 -34.65 -2.35 -1.91
C GLU A 228 -35.79 -2.63 -0.91
#